data_AF-A0A6V8KGH5-F1
#
_entry.id   AF-A0A6V8KGH5-F1
#
_cell.length_a   1.000
_cell.length_b   1.000
_cell.length_c   1.000
_cell.angle_alpha   90.00
_cell.angle_beta   90.00
_cell.angle_gamma   90.00
#
_symmetry.space_group_name_H-M   'P 1'
#
loop_
_entity.id
_entity.type
_entity.pdbx_description
1 polymer ?
#
loop_
_entity_poly.entity_id
_entity_poly.type
_entity_poly.pdbx_seq_one_letter_code
_entity_poly.pdbx_strand_id
1 'polypeptide(L)'
;MWSYPERTPGRPRVIRTDIAVLYVGDEAEKQALVLGEPDLFFTTPAYDGLPLVMLRLDRVDVDRLTELVTDAWHMRAPRELAGEG
;
A
#
# COMPACT_ATOMS: atom_id res chain seq x y z
N MET A 1 -5.91 -1.89 -4.89
CA MET A 1 -5.61 -0.49 -4.59
C MET A 1 -6.89 0.20 -4.11
N TRP A 2 -6.91 0.68 -2.88
CA TRP A 2 -8.01 1.49 -2.34
C TRP A 2 -7.48 2.86 -1.94
N SER A 3 -8.29 3.91 -2.11
CA SER A 3 -7.98 5.26 -1.63
C SER A 3 -8.19 5.36 -0.12
N TYR A 4 -7.24 5.94 0.61
CA TYR A 4 -7.33 6.11 2.08
C TYR A 4 -8.19 7.33 2.46
N PRO A 5 -9.26 7.19 3.24
CA PRO A 5 -9.98 8.32 3.80
C PRO A 5 -9.23 8.85 5.03
N GLU A 6 -8.64 10.04 4.92
CA GLU A 6 -8.02 10.70 6.06
C GLU A 6 -9.13 11.21 7.00
N ARG A 7 -9.19 10.66 8.23
CA ARG A 7 -10.10 11.11 9.28
C ARG A 7 -9.35 11.99 10.27
N THR A 8 -9.45 13.31 10.10
CA THR A 8 -9.06 14.28 11.14
C THR A 8 -10.31 14.71 11.91
N PRO A 9 -10.36 14.56 13.26
CA PRO A 9 -11.48 15.07 14.05
C PRO A 9 -11.73 16.56 13.75
N GLY A 10 -12.98 16.91 13.43
CA GLY A 10 -13.35 18.29 13.07
C GLY A 10 -13.09 18.72 11.63
N ARG A 11 -12.53 17.85 10.76
CA ARG A 11 -12.44 18.12 9.31
C ARG A 11 -13.34 17.20 8.48
N PRO A 12 -13.84 17.67 7.32
CA PRO A 12 -14.52 16.81 6.34
C PRO A 12 -13.64 15.65 5.91
N ARG A 13 -14.25 14.52 5.54
CA ARG A 13 -13.53 13.37 4.95
C ARG A 13 -12.83 13.82 3.67
N VAL A 14 -11.51 13.70 3.62
CA VAL A 14 -10.72 13.92 2.40
C VAL A 14 -10.36 12.56 1.81
N ILE A 15 -10.77 12.32 0.57
CA ILE A 15 -10.28 11.18 -0.22
C ILE A 15 -8.90 11.57 -0.72
N ARG A 16 -7.86 10.90 -0.22
CA ARG A 16 -6.49 11.10 -0.67
C ARG A 16 -6.27 10.25 -1.93
N THR A 17 -6.16 10.91 -3.07
CA THR A 17 -5.88 10.28 -4.37
C THR A 17 -4.38 10.17 -4.66
N ASP A 18 -3.56 10.81 -3.85
CA ASP A 18 -2.10 10.80 -3.87
C ASP A 18 -1.49 9.64 -3.06
N ILE A 19 -2.34 8.82 -2.42
CA ILE A 19 -1.92 7.71 -1.56
C ILE A 19 -2.60 6.42 -2.00
N ALA A 20 -1.80 5.38 -2.23
CA ALA A 20 -2.28 4.02 -2.41
C ALA A 20 -2.07 3.20 -1.13
N VAL A 21 -2.98 2.27 -0.85
CA VAL A 21 -2.79 1.24 0.18
C VAL A 21 -2.53 -0.10 -0.52
N LEU A 22 -1.41 -0.74 -0.14
CA LEU A 22 -0.92 -2.00 -0.71
C LEU A 22 -0.91 -3.09 0.37
N TYR A 23 -1.24 -4.32 -0.04
CA TYR A 23 -0.97 -5.52 0.75
C TYR A 23 0.49 -5.92 0.56
N VAL A 24 1.12 -6.36 1.64
CA VAL A 24 2.46 -6.98 1.66
C VAL A 24 2.36 -8.38 2.25
N GLY A 25 3.44 -9.15 2.21
CA GLY A 25 3.46 -10.54 2.68
C GLY A 25 3.19 -10.66 4.18
N ASP A 26 3.82 -9.81 4.99
CA ASP A 26 3.65 -9.80 6.44
C ASP A 26 4.00 -8.43 7.10
N GLU A 27 3.91 -8.38 8.44
CA GLU A 27 4.25 -7.17 9.19
C GLU A 27 5.76 -6.85 9.17
N ALA A 28 6.63 -7.86 9.06
CA ALA A 28 8.07 -7.62 8.98
C ALA A 28 8.45 -6.95 7.66
N GLU A 29 7.87 -7.39 6.55
CA GLU A 29 8.02 -6.76 5.24
C GLU A 29 7.48 -5.32 5.24
N LYS A 30 6.32 -5.10 5.85
CA LYS A 30 5.80 -3.74 6.07
C LYS A 30 6.81 -2.85 6.79
N GLN A 31 7.38 -3.33 7.90
CA GLN A 31 8.38 -2.55 8.65
C GLN A 31 9.65 -2.32 7.85
N ALA A 32 10.10 -3.32 7.08
CA ALA A 32 11.27 -3.20 6.21
C ALA A 32 11.08 -2.10 5.17
N LEU A 33 9.91 -2.01 4.52
CA LEU A 33 9.60 -0.97 3.55
C LEU A 33 9.54 0.43 4.20
N VAL A 34 8.88 0.55 5.35
CA VAL A 34 8.77 1.83 6.08
C VAL A 34 10.14 2.32 6.56
N LEU A 35 11.02 1.43 7.00
CA LEU A 35 12.36 1.78 7.48
C LEU A 35 13.36 2.02 6.33
N GLY A 36 13.28 1.21 5.28
CA GLY A 36 14.19 1.29 4.15
C GLY A 36 13.92 2.48 3.25
N GLU A 37 12.63 2.82 3.07
CA GLU A 37 12.20 3.80 2.08
C GLU A 37 11.07 4.72 2.61
N PRO A 38 11.32 5.45 3.71
CA PRO A 38 10.32 6.27 4.40
C PRO A 38 9.77 7.43 3.55
N ASP A 39 10.49 7.86 2.52
CA ASP A 39 10.02 8.87 1.56
C ASP A 39 8.92 8.34 0.63
N LEU A 40 8.84 7.02 0.45
CA LEU A 40 7.83 6.34 -0.37
C LEU A 40 6.75 5.71 0.50
N PHE A 41 7.16 4.99 1.54
CA PHE A 41 6.28 4.15 2.35
C PHE A 41 6.08 4.70 3.75
N PHE A 42 4.84 4.61 4.23
CA PHE A 42 4.49 4.93 5.60
C PHE A 42 3.32 4.07 6.08
N THR A 43 3.03 4.16 7.37
CA THR A 43 1.87 3.52 7.99
C THR A 43 1.19 4.49 8.94
N THR A 44 -0.02 4.16 9.36
CA THR A 44 -0.73 4.85 10.44
C THR A 44 -1.12 3.82 11.51
N PRO A 45 -1.40 4.27 12.76
CA PRO A 45 -1.86 3.36 13.81
C PRO A 45 -3.13 2.57 13.46
N ALA A 46 -3.91 3.05 12.49
CA ALA A 46 -5.09 2.34 12.00
C ALA A 46 -4.75 1.01 11.29
N TYR A 47 -3.48 0.80 10.92
CA TYR A 47 -2.99 -0.41 10.26
C TYR A 47 -1.99 -1.20 11.11
N ASP A 48 -1.87 -0.91 12.41
CA ASP A 48 -1.05 -1.73 13.32
C ASP A 48 -1.58 -3.16 13.35
N GLY A 49 -0.70 -4.17 13.30
CA GLY A 49 -1.09 -5.58 13.23
C GLY A 49 -1.54 -6.06 11.85
N LEU A 50 -1.61 -5.18 10.84
CA LEU A 50 -2.05 -5.51 9.49
C LEU A 50 -0.90 -5.44 8.47
N PRO A 51 -0.82 -6.39 7.50
CA PRO A 51 0.15 -6.38 6.42
C PRO A 51 -0.27 -5.39 5.32
N LEU A 52 -0.51 -4.14 5.73
CA LEU A 52 -0.91 -3.03 4.88
C LEU A 52 0.09 -1.90 5.02
N VAL A 53 0.58 -1.42 3.88
CA VAL A 53 1.49 -0.26 3.79
C VAL A 53 0.87 0.82 2.90
N MET A 54 1.18 2.08 3.20
CA MET A 54 0.71 3.24 2.44
C MET A 54 1.86 3.77 1.57
N LEU A 55 1.58 4.00 0.28
CA LEU A 55 2.54 4.47 -0.72
C LEU A 55 2.17 5.88 -1.21
N ARG A 56 3.16 6.78 -1.28
CA ARG A 56 3.04 8.11 -1.88
C ARG A 56 3.18 8.04 -3.41
N LEU A 57 2.08 8.27 -4.11
CA LEU A 57 2.04 8.16 -5.58
C LEU A 57 2.79 9.29 -6.29
N ASP A 58 2.97 10.44 -5.64
CA ASP A 58 3.75 11.57 -6.17
C ASP A 58 5.27 11.36 -6.11
N ARG A 59 5.73 10.31 -5.41
CA ARG A 59 7.16 10.03 -5.18
C ARG A 59 7.66 8.76 -5.86
N VAL A 60 6.78 8.00 -6.49
CA VAL A 60 7.10 6.74 -7.16
C VAL A 60 7.01 6.93 -8.67
N ASP A 61 7.99 6.42 -9.41
CA ASP A 61 7.91 6.36 -10.86
C ASP A 61 6.95 5.24 -11.32
N VAL A 62 6.60 5.26 -12.61
CA VAL A 62 5.59 4.35 -13.17
C VAL A 62 6.08 2.90 -13.21
N ASP A 63 7.37 2.67 -13.49
CA ASP A 63 7.92 1.32 -13.61
C ASP A 63 7.87 0.64 -12.24
N ARG A 64 8.35 1.35 -11.22
CA ARG A 64 8.31 0.89 -9.85
C ARG A 64 6.89 0.73 -9.31
N LEU A 65 5.98 1.66 -9.64
CA LEU A 65 4.57 1.51 -9.26
C LEU A 65 3.95 0.25 -9.88
N THR A 66 4.34 -0.08 -11.11
CA THR A 66 3.86 -1.27 -11.81
C THR A 66 4.32 -2.55 -11.11
N GLU A 67 5.57 -2.62 -10.70
CA GLU A 67 6.10 -3.75 -9.90
C GLU A 67 5.33 -3.90 -8.59
N LEU A 68 5.21 -2.83 -7.80
CA LEU A 68 4.56 -2.85 -6.49
C LEU A 68 3.08 -3.26 -6.57
N VAL A 69 2.36 -2.79 -7.58
CA VAL A 69 0.95 -3.17 -7.78
C VAL A 69 0.82 -4.64 -8.21
N THR A 70 1.76 -5.12 -9.03
CA THR A 70 1.78 -6.51 -9.52
C THR A 70 2.07 -7.47 -8.38
N ASP A 71 3.06 -7.18 -7.54
CA ASP A 71 3.41 -7.99 -6.37
C ASP A 71 2.26 -8.04 -5.36
N ALA A 72 1.67 -6.89 -5.04
CA ALA A 72 0.51 -6.82 -4.16
C ALA A 72 -0.71 -7.57 -4.73
N TRP A 73 -0.87 -7.62 -6.04
CA TRP A 73 -1.90 -8.41 -6.70
C TRP A 73 -1.65 -9.91 -6.56
N HIS A 74 -0.42 -10.37 -6.79
CA HIS A 74 -0.04 -11.79 -6.65
C HIS A 74 -0.25 -12.32 -5.23
N MET A 75 -0.01 -11.50 -4.22
CA MET A 75 -0.25 -11.87 -2.82
C MET A 75 -1.75 -11.99 -2.48
N ARG A 76 -2.61 -11.24 -3.18
CA ARG A 76 -4.05 -11.17 -2.90
C ARG A 76 -4.90 -12.06 -3.82
N ALA A 77 -4.37 -12.46 -4.97
CA ALA A 77 -5.06 -13.35 -5.88
C ALA A 77 -5.27 -14.71 -5.19
N PRO A 78 -6.49 -15.27 -5.17
CA PRO A 78 -6.68 -16.67 -4.84
C PRO A 78 -5.74 -17.51 -5.70
N ARG A 79 -5.17 -18.59 -5.15
CA ARG A 79 -4.23 -19.51 -5.83
C ARG A 79 -4.77 -20.14 -7.14
N GLU A 80 -5.96 -19.77 -7.58
CA GLU A 80 -6.68 -20.27 -8.75
C GLU A 80 -6.69 -19.28 -9.94
N LEU A 81 -5.99 -18.14 -9.85
CA LEU A 81 -5.80 -17.22 -10.99
C LEU A 81 -4.34 -17.15 -11.48
N ALA A 82 -3.55 -18.19 -11.22
CA ALA A 82 -2.41 -18.56 -12.06
C ALA A 82 -2.88 -19.56 -13.13
N GLY A 83 -3.96 -19.19 -13.83
CA GLY A 83 -4.45 -19.88 -15.02
C GLY A 83 -3.85 -19.23 -16.25
N GLU A 84 -2.80 -19.87 -16.76
CA GLU A 84 -2.44 -20.09 -18.18
C GLU A 84 -2.49 -18.91 -19.17
N GLY A 85 -1.37 -18.71 -19.85
CA GLY A 85 -1.18 -17.89 -21.04
C GLY A 85 0.29 -17.78 -21.42
#